data_AF-A0A538B9R9-F1
#
_entry.id   AF-A0A538B9R9-F1
#
_cell.length_a   1.000
_cell.length_b   1.000
_cell.length_c   1.000
_cell.angle_alpha   90.00
_cell.angle_beta   90.00
_cell.angle_gamma   90.00
#
_symmetry.space_group_name_H-M   'P 1'
#
loop_
_entity.id
_entity.type
_entity.pdbx_description
1 polymer ?
#
loop_
_entity_poly.entity_id
_entity_poly.type
_entity_poly.pdbx_seq_one_letter_code
_entity_poly.pdbx_strand_id
1 'polypeptide(L)' 'MPEQPRHPHFDPGTPVMVRNRFDGAWVAGFELSAVREESYEVRRRSDHVVLPVRFDESELRPESES' A
#
# COMPACT_ATOMS: atom_id res chain seq x y z
N MET A 1 -16.90 -3.65 18.77
CA MET A 1 -16.32 -2.85 17.68
C MET A 1 -14.88 -3.31 17.57
N PRO A 2 -14.44 -4.05 16.53
CA PRO A 2 -13.04 -4.38 16.40
C PRO A 2 -12.28 -3.05 16.20
N GLU A 3 -11.27 -2.87 17.04
CA GLU A 3 -10.42 -1.70 17.08
C GLU A 3 -9.63 -1.69 15.77
N GLN A 4 -9.95 -0.77 14.86
CA GLN A 4 -9.17 -0.61 13.64
C GLN A 4 -7.71 -0.42 14.06
N PRO A 5 -6.78 -1.29 13.62
CA PRO A 5 -5.38 -1.10 13.94
C PRO A 5 -4.97 0.24 13.34
N ARG A 6 -4.57 1.13 14.24
CA ARG A 6 -4.09 2.47 13.88
C ARG A 6 -2.72 2.20 13.29
N HIS A 7 -2.61 2.08 11.97
CA HIS A 7 -1.32 2.07 11.28
C HIS A 7 -0.98 3.54 10.99
N PRO A 8 -0.19 4.21 11.85
CA PRO A 8 -0.04 5.67 11.82
C PRO A 8 0.68 6.23 10.59
N HIS A 9 1.06 5.38 9.62
CA HIS A 9 1.83 5.77 8.44
C HIS A 9 1.16 5.39 7.10
N PHE A 10 -0.02 4.79 7.14
CA PHE A 10 -0.65 4.22 5.96
C PHE A 10 -2.11 4.63 5.84
N ASP A 11 -2.41 5.92 5.82
CA ASP A 11 -3.78 6.38 5.55
C ASP A 11 -4.17 6.16 4.08
N PRO A 12 -5.44 5.82 3.78
CA PRO A 12 -5.94 5.80 2.41
C PRO A 12 -5.67 7.12 1.68
N GLY A 13 -5.17 7.04 0.44
CA GLY A 13 -4.71 8.18 -0.35
C GLY A 13 -3.21 8.47 -0.21
N THR A 14 -2.51 7.83 0.73
CA THR A 14 -1.06 7.97 0.87
C THR A 14 -0.35 7.33 -0.32
N PRO A 15 0.56 8.04 -1.02
CA PRO A 15 1.36 7.45 -2.08
C PRO A 15 2.35 6.45 -1.48
N VAL A 16 2.38 5.25 -2.06
CA VAL A 16 3.22 4.15 -1.60
C VAL A 16 3.94 3.50 -2.78
N MET A 17 5.11 2.94 -2.49
CA MET A 17 5.81 2.02 -3.37
C MET A 17 5.47 0.59 -2.96
N VAL A 18 5.26 -0.27 -3.95
CA VAL A 18 5.06 -1.70 -3.73
C VAL A 18 6.32 -2.47 -4.09
N ARG A 19 6.63 -3.50 -3.32
CA ARG A 19 7.73 -4.41 -3.63
C ARG A 19 7.27 -5.44 -4.66
N ASN A 20 7.97 -5.49 -5.79
CA ASN A 20 7.75 -6.52 -6.78
C ASN A 20 8.28 -7.86 -6.27
N ARG A 21 7.44 -8.89 -6.19
CA ARG A 21 7.83 -10.24 -5.75
C ARG A 21 8.73 -10.97 -6.77
N PHE A 22 8.71 -10.55 -8.04
CA PHE A 22 9.48 -11.20 -9.12
C PHE A 22 10.96 -10.82 -9.09
N ASP A 23 11.27 -9.54 -8.90
CA ASP A 23 12.63 -8.99 -8.94
C ASP A 23 13.07 -8.33 -7.63
N GLY A 24 12.15 -8.20 -6.66
CA GLY A 24 12.41 -7.58 -5.36
C GLY A 24 12.50 -6.06 -5.39
N ALA A 25 12.32 -5.40 -6.54
CA ALA A 25 12.43 -3.97 -6.68
C ALA A 25 11.21 -3.22 -6.13
N TRP A 26 11.43 -2.00 -5.67
CA TRP A 26 10.35 -1.12 -5.23
C TRP A 26 9.83 -0.32 -6.43
N VAL A 27 8.53 -0.42 -6.68
CA VAL A 27 7.87 0.26 -7.80
C VAL A 27 6.96 1.34 -7.23
N ALA A 28 7.20 2.59 -7.64
CA ALA A 28 6.41 3.76 -7.31
C ALA A 28 5.13 3.86 -8.14
N GLY A 29 4.30 4.88 -7.84
CA GLY A 29 3.08 5.15 -8.62
C GLY A 29 1.83 4.39 -8.12
N PHE A 30 1.86 3.95 -6.87
CA PHE A 30 0.70 3.39 -6.19
C PHE A 30 0.28 4.33 -5.05
N GLU A 31 -0.96 4.17 -4.61
CA GLU A 31 -1.51 4.84 -3.45
C GLU A 31 -2.30 3.84 -2.62
N LEU A 32 -2.40 4.05 -1.32
CA LEU A 32 -3.26 3.21 -0.49
C LEU A 32 -4.71 3.45 -0.81
N SER A 33 -5.44 2.39 -1.14
CA SER A 33 -6.88 2.44 -1.35
C SER A 33 -7.63 2.15 -0.06
N ALA A 34 -7.17 1.18 0.72
CA ALA A 34 -7.77 0.80 1.99
C ALA A 34 -6.76 0.08 2.88
N VAL A 35 -6.89 0.28 4.19
CA VAL A 35 -6.18 -0.46 5.22
C VAL A 35 -7.12 -1.53 5.77
N ARG A 36 -6.67 -2.77 5.82
CA ARG A 36 -7.36 -3.90 6.50
C ARG A 36 -6.52 -4.32 7.70
N GLU A 37 -7.08 -5.22 8.52
CA GLU A 37 -6.47 -5.64 9.79
C GLU A 37 -5.05 -6.19 9.66
N GLU A 38 -4.77 -6.97 8.60
CA GLU A 38 -3.47 -7.62 8.39
C GLU A 38 -2.90 -7.36 7.00
N SER A 39 -3.55 -6.50 6.21
CA SER A 39 -3.14 -6.28 4.83
C SER A 39 -3.63 -4.95 4.28
N TYR A 40 -3.03 -4.57 3.17
CA TYR A 40 -3.23 -3.28 2.56
C TYR A 40 -3.66 -3.45 1.12
N GLU A 41 -4.67 -2.69 0.73
CA GLU A 41 -5.11 -2.59 -0.65
C GLU A 41 -4.50 -1.35 -1.25
N VAL A 42 -3.82 -1.51 -2.38
CA VAL A 42 -3.22 -0.41 -3.12
C VAL A 42 -3.94 -0.21 -4.44
N ARG A 43 -4.02 1.04 -4.86
CA ARG A 43 -4.51 1.47 -6.16
C ARG A 43 -3.33 1.96 -6.99
N ARG A 44 -3.26 1.50 -8.23
CA ARG A 44 -2.29 2.02 -9.20
C ARG A 44 -2.77 3.39 -9.69
N ARG A 45 -1.97 4.44 -9.47
CA ARG A 45 -2.31 5.82 -9.82
C ARG A 45 -2.47 6.04 -11.34
N SER A 46 -1.77 5.26 -12.15
CA SER A 46 -1.80 5.37 -13.61
C SER A 46 -3.18 5.06 -14.23
N ASP A 47 -3.91 4.08 -13.68
CA ASP A 47 -5.15 3.57 -14.28
C ASP A 47 -6.31 3.55 -13.26
N HIS A 48 -6.05 4.02 -12.04
CA HIS A 48 -6.97 3.98 -10.89
C HIS A 48 -7.51 2.58 -10.55
N VAL A 49 -6.82 1.52 -10.99
CA VAL A 49 -7.17 0.13 -10.71
C VAL A 49 -6.65 -0.28 -9.34
N VAL A 50 -7.53 -0.79 -8.48
CA VAL A 50 -7.15 -1.46 -7.24
C VAL A 50 -6.58 -2.83 -7.59
N LEU A 51 -5.38 -3.12 -7.08
CA LEU A 51 -4.76 -4.42 -7.32
C LEU A 51 -5.58 -5.51 -6.59
N PRO A 52 -5.87 -6.65 -7.23
CA PRO A 52 -6.61 -7.74 -6.60
C PRO A 52 -5.78 -8.48 -5.54
N VAL A 53 -4.49 -8.17 -5.46
CA VAL A 53 -3.55 -8.71 -4.48
C VAL A 53 -3.51 -7.77 -3.29
N ARG A 54 -3.54 -8.34 -2.08
CA ARG A 54 -3.33 -7.61 -0.84
C ARG A 54 -1.85 -7.65 -0.49
N PHE A 55 -1.33 -6.52 -0.04
CA PHE A 55 0.07 -6.35 0.31
C PHE A 55 0.23 -6.33 1.82
N ASP A 56 1.34 -6.87 2.29
CA ASP A 56 1.76 -6.76 3.69
C ASP A 56 2.52 -5.46 3.93
N GLU A 57 2.66 -5.06 5.21
CA GLU A 57 3.47 -3.90 5.58
C GLU A 57 4.92 -4.01 5.07
N SER A 58 5.48 -5.22 5.06
CA SER A 58 6.85 -5.47 4.58
C SER A 58 7.03 -5.31 3.06
N GLU A 59 5.93 -5.30 2.31
CA GLU A 59 5.89 -5.15 0.86
C GLU A 59 5.46 -3.74 0.43
N LEU A 60 5.13 -2.89 1.41
CA LEU A 60 4.76 -1.51 1.20
C LEU A 60 5.79 -0.59 1.83
N ARG A 61 6.04 0.52 1.14
CA ARG A 61 6.87 1.59 1.65
C ARG A 61 6.19 2.90 1.32
N PRO A 62 6.03 3.84 2.27
CA PRO A 62 5.57 5.18 1.93
C PRO A 62 6.50 5.80 0.89
N GLU A 63 5.91 6.44 -0.13
CA GLU A 63 6.66 7.24 -1.12
C GLU A 63 7.16 8.55 -0.51
N SER A 64 6.70 8.89 0.72
CA SER A 64 7.17 10.02 1.49
C SER A 64 8.70 10.02 1.58
N GLU A 65 9.28 10.98 0.86
CA GLU A 65 10.69 11.33 0.87
C GLU A 65 11.15 11.74 2.27
N SER A 66 12.40 11.34 2.59
CA SER A 66 13.39 11.93 3.50
C SER A 66 12.97 12.82 4.69
#